data_AF-A0A8C7TXD9-F1
#
_entry.id   AF-A0A8C7TXD9-F1
#
_cell.length_a   1.000
_cell.length_b   1.000
_cell.length_c   1.000
_cell.angle_alpha   90.00
_cell.angle_beta   90.00
_cell.angle_gamma   90.00
#
_symmetry.space_group_name_H-M   'P 1'
#
loop_
_entity.id
_entity.type
_entity.pdbx_description
1 polymer ?
#
loop_
_entity_poly.entity_id
_entity_poly.type
_entity_poly.pdbx_seq_one_letter_code
_entity_poly.pdbx_strand_id
1 'polypeptide(L)'
;MENSTQVKLFYLFGLQETFNNKSVYFTLSLITYLLIITVNLTLIITIIQQKGLHEPMYIFLCSLCVNGLYGTAGFYPKFLLDLQSDVQGISYGGCLTQTYVIYTSVMCEMSTLTVMSYDRYVAICRPLLYHTIYNNIMTLNRVCILICVIWLYSFAKSIKTLTLTIRLGLCVNVIDKVYCDNYLVVKLACSTSDTTVNKIYGLCGIVLSVPVPLITIVLSYIKILTICLNSSIETRQKAFSTCSPHLASLLNFSFGCFLTLLQSRFDSPMRNVPTVLHTFLSVYYLMLLYKLLLLLFNLKKKVN
;
A
#
# COMPACT_ATOMS: atom_id res chain seq x y z
N MET A 1 -12.97 -15.75 36.77
CA MET A 1 -12.67 -16.59 35.60
C MET A 1 -13.93 -16.59 34.75
N GLU A 2 -14.06 -15.64 33.84
CA GLU A 2 -15.18 -15.59 32.90
C GLU A 2 -14.85 -16.43 31.67
N ASN A 3 -15.80 -17.27 31.25
CA ASN A 3 -15.72 -18.13 30.07
C ASN A 3 -15.36 -17.30 28.82
N SER A 4 -14.09 -17.26 28.43
CA SER A 4 -13.69 -16.66 27.16
C SER A 4 -14.13 -17.58 26.01
N THR A 5 -15.30 -17.32 25.45
CA THR A 5 -15.67 -17.90 24.16
C THR A 5 -14.71 -17.33 23.12
N GLN A 6 -13.79 -18.16 22.62
CA GLN A 6 -12.86 -17.75 21.58
C GLN A 6 -13.66 -17.29 20.35
N VAL A 7 -13.59 -16.01 20.01
CA VAL A 7 -14.30 -15.45 18.84
C VAL A 7 -13.85 -16.19 17.58
N LYS A 8 -14.77 -16.93 16.96
CA LYS A 8 -14.50 -17.71 15.73
C LYS A 8 -14.86 -16.95 14.45
N LEU A 9 -15.77 -15.98 14.56
CA LEU A 9 -16.36 -15.24 13.44
C LEU A 9 -16.45 -13.76 13.80
N PHE A 10 -16.09 -12.89 12.86
CA PHE A 10 -16.31 -11.45 12.91
C PHE A 10 -17.39 -11.03 11.92
N TYR A 11 -18.08 -9.94 12.24
CA TYR A 11 -19.03 -9.27 11.37
C TYR A 11 -18.49 -7.89 10.95
N LEU A 12 -18.49 -7.62 9.65
CA LEU A 12 -17.97 -6.38 9.04
C LEU A 12 -19.12 -5.41 8.76
N PHE A 13 -19.19 -4.31 9.51
CA PHE A 13 -20.33 -3.37 9.46
C PHE A 13 -20.13 -2.17 8.52
N GLY A 14 -18.96 -2.03 7.88
CA GLY A 14 -18.67 -0.89 7.00
C GLY A 14 -19.52 -0.77 5.73
N LEU A 15 -20.47 -1.69 5.48
CA LEU A 15 -21.35 -1.73 4.30
C LEU A 15 -22.82 -1.38 4.63
N GLN A 16 -23.12 -0.96 5.87
CA GLN A 16 -24.50 -0.98 6.38
C GLN A 16 -25.47 0.06 5.78
N GLU A 17 -24.98 1.08 5.08
CA GLU A 17 -25.84 2.02 4.33
C GLU A 17 -25.82 1.75 2.81
N THR A 18 -24.98 0.82 2.37
CA THR A 18 -24.72 0.50 0.95
C THR A 18 -25.76 -0.50 0.38
N PHE A 19 -26.66 -1.00 1.23
CA PHE A 19 -27.64 -2.05 0.94
C PHE A 19 -28.63 -1.69 -0.18
N ASN A 20 -28.96 -0.41 -0.40
CA ASN A 20 -29.93 -0.02 -1.43
C ASN A 20 -29.40 -0.18 -2.86
N ASN A 21 -28.08 -0.23 -3.08
CA ASN A 21 -27.46 -0.28 -4.42
C ASN A 21 -26.35 -1.35 -4.53
N LYS A 22 -26.45 -2.46 -3.79
CA LYS A 22 -25.43 -3.54 -3.76
C LYS A 22 -24.92 -3.93 -5.16
N SER A 23 -25.82 -4.09 -6.13
CA SER A 23 -25.48 -4.50 -7.50
C SER A 23 -24.55 -3.52 -8.20
N VAL A 24 -24.78 -2.21 -8.04
CA VAL A 24 -23.93 -1.17 -8.64
C VAL A 24 -22.52 -1.23 -8.05
N TYR A 25 -22.41 -1.34 -6.72
CA TYR A 25 -21.12 -1.42 -6.04
C TYR A 25 -20.37 -2.71 -6.36
N PHE A 26 -21.08 -3.83 -6.49
CA PHE A 26 -20.51 -5.09 -6.92
C PHE A 26 -19.91 -4.95 -8.33
N THR A 27 -20.69 -4.46 -9.28
CA THR A 27 -20.24 -4.29 -10.67
C THR A 27 -19.06 -3.33 -10.77
N LEU A 28 -19.12 -2.18 -10.09
CA LEU A 28 -18.02 -1.21 -10.10
C LEU A 28 -16.74 -1.80 -9.48
N SER A 29 -16.86 -2.48 -8.35
CA SER A 29 -15.72 -3.10 -7.66
C SER A 29 -15.11 -4.24 -8.47
N LEU A 30 -15.94 -5.03 -9.16
CA LEU A 30 -15.51 -6.11 -10.04
C LEU A 30 -14.74 -5.55 -11.25
N ILE A 31 -15.30 -4.53 -11.92
CA ILE A 31 -14.62 -3.85 -13.03
C ILE A 31 -13.27 -3.30 -12.57
N THR A 32 -13.24 -2.66 -11.40
CA THR A 32 -12.00 -2.09 -10.83
C THR A 32 -10.98 -3.18 -10.56
N TYR A 33 -11.39 -4.31 -9.98
CA TYR A 33 -10.49 -5.43 -9.70
C TYR A 33 -9.90 -6.03 -10.99
N LEU A 34 -10.74 -6.26 -12.01
CA LEU A 34 -10.30 -6.77 -13.31
C LEU A 34 -9.33 -5.80 -13.99
N LEU A 35 -9.62 -4.49 -13.97
CA LEU A 35 -8.72 -3.47 -14.50
C LEU A 35 -7.36 -3.49 -13.80
N ILE A 36 -7.33 -3.59 -12.46
CA ILE A 36 -6.08 -3.69 -11.70
C ILE A 36 -5.30 -4.92 -12.14
N ILE A 37 -5.95 -6.08 -12.27
CA ILE A 37 -5.31 -7.32 -12.73
C ILE A 37 -4.72 -7.12 -14.13
N THR A 38 -5.53 -6.67 -15.08
CA THR A 38 -5.12 -6.47 -16.46
C THR A 38 -3.94 -5.51 -16.56
N VAL A 39 -4.04 -4.33 -15.93
CA VAL A 39 -2.97 -3.34 -15.95
C VAL A 39 -1.67 -3.92 -15.39
N ASN A 40 -1.69 -4.47 -14.17
CA ASN A 40 -0.45 -4.96 -13.54
C ASN A 40 0.16 -6.14 -14.32
N LEU A 41 -0.66 -7.06 -14.87
CA LEU A 41 -0.17 -8.15 -15.70
C LEU A 41 0.43 -7.65 -17.01
N THR A 42 -0.24 -6.74 -17.72
CA THR A 42 0.28 -6.13 -18.95
C THR A 42 1.62 -5.44 -18.68
N LEU A 43 1.76 -4.71 -17.57
CA LEU A 43 3.01 -4.06 -17.19
C LEU A 43 4.14 -5.07 -16.93
N ILE A 44 3.86 -6.13 -16.16
CA ILE A 44 4.83 -7.20 -15.90
C ILE A 44 5.29 -7.85 -17.21
N ILE A 45 4.34 -8.22 -18.07
CA ILE A 45 4.63 -8.86 -19.37
C ILE A 45 5.49 -7.92 -20.24
N THR A 46 5.14 -6.64 -20.31
CA THR A 46 5.88 -5.65 -21.11
C THR A 46 7.32 -5.51 -20.63
N ILE A 47 7.55 -5.44 -19.31
CA ILE A 47 8.88 -5.31 -18.73
C ILE A 47 9.73 -6.56 -19.00
N ILE A 48 9.13 -7.75 -18.94
CA ILE A 48 9.83 -9.02 -19.19
C ILE A 48 10.21 -9.16 -20.68
N GLN A 49 9.34 -8.74 -21.59
CA GLN A 49 9.55 -8.89 -23.04
C GLN A 49 10.57 -7.89 -23.60
N GLN A 50 10.61 -6.67 -23.06
CA GLN A 50 11.50 -5.63 -23.57
C GLN A 50 12.83 -5.62 -22.83
N LYS A 51 13.88 -6.18 -23.45
CA LYS A 51 15.25 -6.16 -22.89
C LYS A 51 15.74 -4.73 -22.57
N GLY A 52 15.30 -3.74 -23.33
CA GLY A 52 15.60 -2.33 -23.08
C GLY A 52 14.98 -1.78 -21.79
N LEU A 53 14.06 -2.49 -21.15
CA LEU A 53 13.47 -2.14 -19.85
C LEU A 53 14.12 -2.88 -18.68
N HIS A 54 15.21 -3.64 -18.87
CA HIS A 54 15.93 -4.30 -17.75
C HIS A 54 16.86 -3.34 -16.99
N GLU A 55 16.40 -2.11 -16.75
CA GLU A 55 17.07 -1.14 -15.87
C GLU A 55 16.50 -1.27 -14.44
N PRO A 56 17.28 -0.98 -13.38
CA PRO A 56 16.88 -1.14 -11.98
C PRO A 56 15.49 -0.60 -11.65
N MET A 57 15.13 0.58 -12.18
CA MET A 57 13.84 1.21 -11.94
C MET A 57 12.65 0.34 -12.40
N TYR A 58 12.75 -0.31 -13.56
CA TYR A 58 11.66 -1.13 -14.09
C TYR A 58 11.55 -2.46 -13.36
N ILE A 59 12.64 -3.00 -12.81
CA ILE A 59 12.60 -4.19 -11.95
C ILE A 59 11.85 -3.88 -10.64
N PHE A 60 12.11 -2.72 -10.03
CA PHE A 60 11.30 -2.25 -8.90
C PHE A 60 9.83 -2.04 -9.28
N LEU A 61 9.56 -1.52 -10.48
CA LEU A 61 8.20 -1.37 -10.99
C LEU A 61 7.49 -2.72 -11.19
N CYS A 62 8.20 -3.73 -11.67
CA CYS A 62 7.69 -5.09 -11.75
C CYS A 62 7.34 -5.63 -10.36
N SER A 63 8.21 -5.44 -9.36
CA SER A 63 7.91 -5.80 -7.97
C SER A 63 6.70 -5.04 -7.41
N LEU A 64 6.52 -3.76 -7.74
CA LEU A 64 5.32 -3.00 -7.38
C LEU A 64 4.07 -3.58 -8.03
N CYS A 65 4.14 -4.04 -9.28
CA CYS A 65 2.99 -4.64 -9.95
C CYS A 65 2.59 -5.97 -9.30
N VAL A 66 3.57 -6.82 -8.98
CA VAL A 66 3.35 -8.06 -8.21
C VAL A 66 2.74 -7.76 -6.85
N ASN A 67 3.26 -6.76 -6.14
CA ASN A 67 2.72 -6.32 -4.85
C ASN A 67 1.27 -5.83 -4.95
N GLY A 68 0.92 -5.14 -6.04
CA GLY A 68 -0.45 -4.69 -6.32
C GLY A 68 -1.42 -5.85 -6.51
N LEU A 69 -1.03 -6.87 -7.28
CA LEU A 69 -1.82 -8.09 -7.45
C LEU A 69 -1.99 -8.83 -6.12
N TYR A 70 -0.91 -8.97 -5.35
CA TYR A 70 -0.91 -9.61 -4.03
C TYR A 70 -1.84 -8.90 -3.04
N GLY A 71 -1.70 -7.58 -2.88
CA GLY A 71 -2.52 -6.79 -1.95
C GLY A 71 -4.00 -6.80 -2.31
N THR A 72 -4.31 -6.62 -3.60
CA THR A 72 -5.71 -6.63 -4.07
C THR A 72 -6.36 -8.01 -3.97
N ALA A 73 -5.62 -9.10 -4.12
CA ALA A 73 -6.12 -10.46 -3.89
C ALA A 73 -6.48 -10.72 -2.41
N GLY A 74 -5.84 -10.04 -1.45
CA GLY A 74 -6.22 -10.12 -0.03
C GLY A 74 -7.52 -9.40 0.32
N PHE A 75 -7.94 -8.42 -0.49
CA PHE A 75 -9.09 -7.57 -0.22
C PHE A 75 -10.30 -7.89 -1.11
N TYR A 76 -10.14 -7.76 -2.44
CA TYR A 76 -11.26 -7.74 -3.39
C TYR A 76 -12.11 -9.01 -3.41
N PRO A 77 -11.54 -10.24 -3.39
CA PRO A 77 -12.35 -11.45 -3.42
C PRO A 77 -13.35 -11.51 -2.27
N LYS A 78 -12.91 -11.20 -1.04
CA LYS A 78 -13.79 -11.20 0.14
C LYS A 78 -14.78 -10.04 0.08
N PHE A 79 -14.33 -8.86 -0.32
CA PHE A 79 -15.18 -7.68 -0.44
C PHE A 79 -16.32 -7.88 -1.45
N LEU A 80 -16.03 -8.50 -2.60
CA LEU A 80 -17.04 -8.83 -3.61
C LEU A 80 -18.07 -9.84 -3.10
N LEU A 81 -17.63 -10.84 -2.33
CA LEU A 81 -18.55 -11.78 -1.66
C LEU A 81 -19.44 -11.08 -0.63
N ASP A 82 -18.87 -10.13 0.13
CA ASP A 82 -19.62 -9.35 1.14
C ASP A 82 -20.68 -8.44 0.53
N LEU A 83 -20.42 -7.90 -0.66
CA LEU A 83 -21.39 -7.11 -1.42
C LEU A 83 -22.58 -7.93 -1.92
N GLN A 84 -22.43 -9.24 -2.11
CA GLN A 84 -23.51 -10.14 -2.51
C GLN A 84 -24.22 -10.77 -1.30
N SER A 85 -23.54 -10.85 -0.16
CA SER A 85 -24.06 -11.48 1.05
C SER A 85 -25.01 -10.55 1.81
N ASP A 86 -25.95 -11.14 2.54
CA ASP A 86 -26.79 -10.39 3.50
C ASP A 86 -26.10 -10.22 4.85
N VAL A 87 -25.19 -11.15 5.18
CA VAL A 87 -24.39 -11.12 6.41
C VAL A 87 -22.92 -11.11 6.04
N GLN A 88 -22.21 -10.03 6.35
CA GLN A 88 -20.78 -9.87 6.06
C GLN A 88 -19.92 -10.53 7.15
N GLY A 89 -19.94 -11.85 7.19
CA GLY A 89 -19.16 -12.67 8.11
C GLY A 89 -17.76 -12.98 7.59
N ILE A 90 -16.75 -12.99 8.46
CA ILE A 90 -15.41 -13.50 8.17
C ILE A 90 -14.88 -14.32 9.35
N SER A 91 -14.27 -15.47 9.07
CA SER A 91 -13.67 -16.28 10.13
C SER A 91 -12.47 -15.55 10.76
N TYR A 92 -12.16 -15.87 12.02
CA TYR A 92 -10.99 -15.30 12.70
C TYR A 92 -9.69 -15.50 11.88
N GLY A 93 -9.47 -16.72 11.37
CA GLY A 93 -8.34 -17.02 10.50
C GLY A 93 -8.35 -16.21 9.20
N GLY A 94 -9.50 -16.10 8.53
CA GLY A 94 -9.64 -15.29 7.32
C GLY A 94 -9.34 -13.80 7.56
N CYS A 95 -9.78 -13.28 8.71
CA CYS A 95 -9.53 -11.91 9.13
C CYS A 95 -8.03 -11.63 9.36
N LEU A 96 -7.32 -12.57 10.00
CA LEU A 96 -5.88 -12.48 10.17
C LEU A 96 -5.13 -12.59 8.84
N THR A 97 -5.54 -13.49 7.94
CA THR A 97 -4.95 -13.62 6.61
C THR A 97 -5.15 -12.35 5.78
N GLN A 98 -6.36 -11.78 5.77
CA GLN A 98 -6.65 -10.52 5.09
C GLN A 98 -5.79 -9.38 5.65
N THR A 99 -5.72 -9.26 6.98
CA THR A 99 -4.87 -8.27 7.66
C THR A 99 -3.41 -8.42 7.26
N TYR A 100 -2.89 -9.65 7.27
CA TYR A 100 -1.50 -9.96 6.91
C TYR A 100 -1.14 -9.54 5.49
N VAL A 101 -1.99 -9.88 4.52
CA VAL A 101 -1.77 -9.56 3.11
C VAL A 101 -1.77 -8.05 2.90
N ILE A 102 -2.78 -7.35 3.45
CA ILE A 102 -2.90 -5.90 3.31
C ILE A 102 -1.70 -5.18 3.94
N TYR A 103 -1.36 -5.50 5.19
CA TYR A 103 -0.25 -4.84 5.89
C TYR A 103 1.09 -5.08 5.20
N THR A 104 1.36 -6.32 4.79
CA THR A 104 2.58 -6.65 4.05
C THR A 104 2.63 -5.88 2.73
N SER A 105 1.51 -5.81 2.01
CA SER A 105 1.45 -5.09 0.74
C SER A 105 1.73 -3.60 0.89
N VAL A 106 1.16 -2.95 1.91
CA VAL A 106 1.42 -1.54 2.20
C VAL A 106 2.90 -1.30 2.56
N MET A 107 3.50 -2.18 3.36
CA MET A 107 4.93 -2.07 3.73
C MET A 107 5.84 -2.24 2.51
N CYS A 108 5.56 -3.23 1.64
CA CYS A 108 6.30 -3.45 0.40
C CYS A 108 6.20 -2.25 -0.54
N GLU A 109 5.00 -1.66 -0.67
CA GLU A 109 4.76 -0.49 -1.52
C GLU A 109 5.55 0.72 -1.03
N MET A 110 5.41 1.09 0.26
CA MET A 110 6.15 2.23 0.84
C MET A 110 7.66 2.05 0.74
N SER A 111 8.17 0.86 1.05
CA SER A 111 9.60 0.58 1.05
C SER A 111 10.18 0.66 -0.37
N THR A 112 9.48 0.07 -1.35
CA THR A 112 9.90 0.13 -2.75
C THR A 112 9.86 1.56 -3.30
N LEU A 113 8.79 2.31 -3.02
CA LEU A 113 8.69 3.73 -3.42
C LEU A 113 9.80 4.59 -2.79
N THR A 114 10.19 4.30 -1.54
CA THR A 114 11.30 4.98 -0.86
C THR A 114 12.61 4.73 -1.59
N VAL A 115 12.93 3.47 -1.87
CA VAL A 115 14.16 3.09 -2.59
C VAL A 115 14.20 3.70 -3.98
N MET A 116 13.10 3.66 -4.73
CA MET A 116 13.01 4.29 -6.05
C MET A 116 13.22 5.81 -6.00
N SER A 117 12.67 6.49 -4.99
CA SER A 117 12.87 7.93 -4.81
C SER A 117 14.32 8.28 -4.47
N TYR A 118 14.97 7.44 -3.65
CA TYR A 118 16.36 7.64 -3.26
C TYR A 118 17.29 7.39 -4.44
N ASP A 119 17.06 6.34 -5.21
CA ASP A 119 17.79 6.07 -6.47
C ASP A 119 17.71 7.27 -7.42
N ARG A 120 16.51 7.80 -7.64
CA ARG A 120 16.26 9.01 -8.44
C ARG A 120 17.00 10.24 -7.91
N TYR A 121 17.00 10.43 -6.59
CA TYR A 121 17.72 11.53 -5.95
C TYR A 121 19.23 11.44 -6.18
N VAL A 122 19.84 10.27 -5.96
CA VAL A 122 21.28 10.09 -6.15
C VAL A 122 21.65 10.26 -7.63
N ALA A 123 20.85 9.73 -8.55
CA ALA A 123 21.07 9.86 -9.99
C ALA A 123 21.11 11.32 -10.47
N ILE A 124 20.20 12.17 -9.96
CA ILE A 124 20.08 13.57 -10.39
C ILE A 124 21.01 14.50 -9.60
N CYS A 125 21.02 14.37 -8.27
CA CYS A 125 21.67 15.34 -7.39
C CYS A 125 23.16 15.06 -7.18
N ARG A 126 23.61 13.83 -7.45
CA ARG A 126 25.00 13.38 -7.22
C ARG A 126 25.52 12.54 -8.41
N PRO A 127 25.57 13.08 -9.63
CA PRO A 127 25.89 12.29 -10.84
C PRO A 127 27.29 11.67 -10.83
N LEU A 128 28.29 12.35 -10.26
CA LEU A 128 29.66 11.81 -10.12
C LEU A 128 29.68 10.59 -9.18
N LEU A 129 29.02 10.72 -8.02
CA LEU A 129 28.86 9.63 -7.07
C LEU A 129 28.02 8.49 -7.67
N TYR A 130 26.97 8.84 -8.43
CA TYR A 130 26.14 7.88 -9.14
C TYR A 130 26.95 7.12 -10.17
N HIS A 131 27.82 7.75 -10.97
CA HIS A 131 28.65 7.00 -11.92
C HIS A 131 29.63 6.04 -11.23
N THR A 132 30.25 6.44 -10.12
CA THR A 132 31.18 5.58 -9.35
C THR A 132 30.44 4.45 -8.62
N ILE A 133 29.27 4.73 -8.05
CA ILE A 133 28.41 3.73 -7.40
C ILE A 133 27.78 2.82 -8.45
N TYR A 134 27.21 3.36 -9.53
CA TYR A 134 26.48 2.60 -10.54
C TYR A 134 27.38 1.65 -11.34
N ASN A 135 28.63 2.05 -11.64
CA ASN A 135 29.61 1.14 -12.26
C ASN A 135 30.04 -0.03 -11.34
N ASN A 136 29.84 0.05 -10.02
CA ASN A 136 30.34 -0.94 -9.05
C ASN A 136 29.26 -1.62 -8.17
N ILE A 137 28.05 -1.06 -8.08
CA ILE A 137 27.07 -1.36 -7.01
C ILE A 137 25.66 -1.67 -7.54
N MET A 138 25.14 -0.98 -8.57
CA MET A 138 23.75 -1.16 -9.02
C MET A 138 23.61 -2.23 -10.12
N THR A 139 24.22 -3.40 -9.91
CA THR A 139 24.04 -4.57 -10.78
C THR A 139 22.63 -5.15 -10.58
N LEU A 140 22.08 -5.77 -11.62
CA LEU A 140 20.78 -6.45 -11.60
C LEU A 140 20.61 -7.39 -10.38
N ASN A 141 21.70 -8.08 -9.99
CA ASN A 141 21.75 -8.92 -8.78
C ASN A 141 21.48 -8.14 -7.47
N ARG A 142 22.02 -6.93 -7.32
CA ARG A 142 21.79 -6.12 -6.11
C ARG A 142 20.38 -5.58 -6.04
N VAL A 143 19.77 -5.23 -7.18
CA VAL A 143 18.35 -4.86 -7.26
C VAL A 143 17.48 -6.02 -6.77
N CYS A 144 17.74 -7.23 -7.27
CA CYS A 144 17.01 -8.42 -6.82
C CYS A 144 17.20 -8.66 -5.32
N ILE A 145 18.41 -8.53 -4.78
CA ILE A 145 18.67 -8.65 -3.34
C ILE A 145 17.89 -7.59 -2.55
N LEU A 146 17.89 -6.33 -2.99
CA LEU A 146 17.13 -5.25 -2.33
C LEU A 146 15.63 -5.55 -2.31
N ILE A 147 15.07 -6.02 -3.43
CA ILE A 147 13.67 -6.44 -3.51
C ILE A 147 13.41 -7.59 -2.53
N CYS A 148 14.25 -8.63 -2.53
CA CYS A 148 14.12 -9.74 -1.59
C CYS A 148 14.15 -9.26 -0.13
N VAL A 149 15.07 -8.35 0.23
CA VAL A 149 15.15 -7.77 1.57
C VAL A 149 13.89 -6.98 1.93
N ILE A 150 13.34 -6.18 1.00
CA ILE A 150 12.09 -5.43 1.21
C ILE A 150 10.93 -6.38 1.51
N TRP A 151 10.78 -7.44 0.72
CA TRP A 151 9.73 -8.44 0.90
C TRP A 151 9.90 -9.19 2.22
N LEU A 152 11.09 -9.71 2.51
CA LEU A 152 11.38 -10.44 3.74
C LEU A 152 11.16 -9.57 4.98
N TYR A 153 11.60 -8.31 4.95
CA TYR A 153 11.34 -7.35 6.02
C TYR A 153 9.84 -7.12 6.24
N SER A 154 9.10 -6.92 5.15
CA SER A 154 7.66 -6.67 5.19
C SER A 154 6.90 -7.88 5.75
N PHE A 155 7.25 -9.09 5.31
CA PHE A 155 6.69 -10.34 5.85
C PHE A 155 7.01 -10.51 7.33
N ALA A 156 8.28 -10.35 7.73
CA ALA A 156 8.69 -10.51 9.12
C ALA A 156 7.97 -9.52 10.05
N LYS A 157 7.85 -8.26 9.63
CA LYS A 157 7.11 -7.24 10.39
C LYS A 157 5.63 -7.61 10.54
N SER A 158 4.96 -8.01 9.45
CA SER A 158 3.56 -8.43 9.48
C SER A 158 3.33 -9.68 10.34
N ILE A 159 4.23 -10.67 10.28
CA ILE A 159 4.17 -11.86 11.16
C ILE A 159 4.23 -11.43 12.62
N LYS A 160 5.15 -10.54 13.00
CA LYS A 160 5.26 -10.06 14.38
C LYS A 160 3.98 -9.35 14.85
N THR A 161 3.39 -8.51 14.00
CA THR A 161 2.08 -7.89 14.27
C THR A 161 1.01 -8.95 14.53
N LEU A 162 0.89 -9.96 13.65
CA LEU A 162 -0.09 -11.04 13.83
C LEU A 162 0.15 -11.86 15.09
N THR A 163 1.40 -12.21 15.40
CA THR A 163 1.74 -12.95 16.63
C THR A 163 1.37 -12.17 17.89
N LEU A 164 1.47 -10.84 17.86
CA LEU A 164 1.00 -9.98 18.96
C LEU A 164 -0.53 -10.00 19.09
N THR A 165 -1.24 -10.02 17.96
CA THR A 165 -2.71 -10.06 17.92
C THR A 165 -3.30 -11.42 18.32
N ILE A 166 -2.70 -12.53 17.88
CA ILE A 166 -3.18 -13.89 18.17
C ILE A 166 -3.20 -14.19 19.67
N ARG A 167 -2.33 -13.53 20.45
CA ARG A 167 -2.24 -13.68 21.91
C ARG A 167 -3.41 -13.06 22.66
N LEU A 168 -4.22 -12.20 22.02
CA LEU A 168 -5.28 -11.47 22.68
C LEU A 168 -6.55 -12.31 22.81
N GLY A 169 -7.12 -12.34 24.01
CA GLY A 169 -8.50 -12.80 24.22
C GLY A 169 -9.48 -11.75 23.72
N LEU A 170 -10.34 -12.12 22.76
CA LEU A 170 -11.33 -11.23 22.16
C LEU A 170 -12.71 -11.48 22.79
N CYS A 171 -13.42 -10.40 23.12
CA CYS A 171 -14.78 -10.46 23.70
C CYS A 171 -15.84 -9.96 22.73
N VAL A 172 -15.47 -9.07 21.81
CA VAL A 172 -16.35 -8.47 20.82
C VAL A 172 -15.97 -9.00 19.43
N ASN A 173 -16.97 -9.15 18.57
CA ASN A 173 -16.80 -9.74 17.24
C ASN A 173 -17.31 -8.83 16.10
N VAL A 174 -17.49 -7.54 16.37
CA VAL A 174 -17.96 -6.55 15.39
C VAL A 174 -16.81 -5.64 15.00
N ILE A 175 -16.55 -5.52 13.70
CA ILE A 175 -15.54 -4.62 13.14
C ILE A 175 -16.27 -3.60 12.27
N ASP A 176 -16.14 -2.32 12.63
CA ASP A 176 -16.77 -1.22 11.91
C ASP A 176 -15.90 -0.77 10.71
N LYS A 177 -15.68 -1.69 9.78
CA LYS A 177 -14.92 -1.48 8.54
C LYS A 177 -15.29 -2.57 7.52
N VAL A 178 -15.02 -2.33 6.24
CA VAL A 178 -15.30 -3.29 5.15
C VAL A 178 -14.26 -4.40 5.03
N TYR A 179 -13.19 -4.33 5.81
CA TYR A 179 -12.12 -5.33 5.87
C TYR A 179 -11.50 -5.36 7.26
N CYS A 180 -10.75 -6.42 7.55
CA CYS A 180 -10.05 -6.56 8.82
C CYS A 180 -8.84 -5.64 8.94
N ASP A 181 -8.94 -4.68 9.85
CA ASP A 181 -7.83 -3.81 10.27
C ASP A 181 -7.28 -4.31 11.60
N ASN A 182 -5.95 -4.48 11.69
CA ASN A 182 -5.30 -5.00 12.89
C ASN A 182 -5.60 -4.14 14.12
N TYR A 183 -5.64 -2.81 13.95
CA TYR A 183 -5.93 -1.92 15.07
C TYR A 183 -7.34 -2.16 15.61
N LEU A 184 -8.32 -2.33 14.73
CA LEU A 184 -9.69 -2.60 15.14
C LEU A 184 -9.78 -3.97 15.83
N VAL A 185 -9.12 -5.01 15.31
CA VAL A 185 -9.07 -6.32 15.98
C VAL A 185 -8.48 -6.21 17.39
N VAL A 186 -7.38 -5.47 17.56
CA VAL A 186 -6.78 -5.22 18.88
C VAL A 186 -7.72 -4.42 19.80
N LYS A 187 -8.56 -3.53 19.27
CA LYS A 187 -9.57 -2.76 20.02
C LYS A 187 -10.69 -3.65 20.58
N LEU A 188 -10.91 -4.85 20.02
CA LEU A 188 -11.94 -5.81 20.45
C LEU A 188 -11.50 -6.76 21.60
N ALA A 189 -10.27 -6.60 22.10
CA ALA A 189 -9.76 -7.42 23.19
C ALA A 189 -10.52 -7.15 24.51
N CYS A 190 -10.70 -8.20 25.31
CA CYS A 190 -11.42 -8.14 26.59
C CYS A 190 -10.74 -7.23 27.61
N SER A 191 -9.40 -7.25 27.67
CA SER A 191 -8.63 -6.48 28.63
C SER A 191 -7.75 -5.46 27.94
N THR A 192 -7.88 -4.20 28.34
CA THR A 192 -7.04 -3.11 27.84
C THR A 192 -5.59 -3.26 28.26
N SER A 193 -5.29 -3.93 29.40
CA SER A 193 -3.91 -4.17 29.86
C SER A 193 -3.10 -4.96 28.84
N ASP A 194 -3.70 -5.98 28.25
CA ASP A 194 -3.03 -6.95 27.37
C ASP A 194 -2.76 -6.35 25.97
N THR A 195 -3.50 -5.30 25.63
CA THR A 195 -3.32 -4.56 24.37
C THR A 195 -2.19 -3.55 24.39
N THR A 196 -1.59 -3.25 25.54
CA THR A 196 -0.60 -2.17 25.68
C THR A 196 0.58 -2.34 24.73
N VAL A 197 1.16 -3.54 24.69
CA VAL A 197 2.29 -3.86 23.78
C VAL A 197 1.87 -3.75 22.31
N ASN A 198 0.67 -4.24 21.97
CA ASN A 198 0.12 -4.13 20.62
C ASN A 198 -0.05 -2.67 20.19
N LYS A 199 -0.57 -1.81 21.08
CA LYS A 199 -0.79 -0.39 20.83
C LYS A 199 0.53 0.35 20.62
N ILE A 200 1.52 0.13 21.49
CA ILE A 200 2.85 0.75 21.37
C ILE A 200 3.54 0.28 20.09
N TYR A 201 3.62 -1.03 19.86
CA TYR A 201 4.23 -1.61 18.67
C TYR A 201 3.54 -1.11 17.39
N GLY A 202 2.21 -1.09 17.38
CA GLY A 202 1.42 -0.58 16.26
C GLY A 202 1.67 0.91 16.00
N LEU A 203 1.74 1.74 17.05
CA LEU A 203 2.01 3.17 16.92
C LEU A 203 3.43 3.44 16.39
N CYS A 204 4.45 2.85 17.01
CA CYS A 204 5.84 2.94 16.53
C CYS A 204 5.96 2.40 15.10
N GLY A 205 5.29 1.28 14.83
CA GLY A 205 5.25 0.63 13.53
C GLY A 205 4.71 1.54 12.44
N ILE A 206 3.58 2.23 12.70
CA ILE A 206 2.95 3.20 11.79
C ILE A 206 3.87 4.40 11.54
N VAL A 207 4.42 5.01 12.59
CA VAL A 207 5.29 6.18 12.49
C VAL A 207 6.54 5.88 11.66
N LEU A 208 7.15 4.72 11.86
CA LEU A 208 8.34 4.31 11.13
C LEU A 208 8.06 3.92 9.68
N SER A 209 6.87 3.40 9.35
CA SER A 209 6.57 2.96 7.98
C SER A 209 5.87 3.96 7.10
N VAL A 210 5.28 5.02 7.66
CA VAL A 210 4.50 5.99 6.88
C VAL A 210 5.18 7.37 6.93
N PRO A 211 5.18 8.12 8.05
CA PRO A 211 5.85 9.42 8.15
C PRO A 211 7.32 9.43 7.75
N VAL A 212 8.13 8.47 8.23
CA VAL A 212 9.58 8.49 7.98
C VAL A 212 9.89 8.33 6.48
N PRO A 213 9.42 7.29 5.79
CA PRO A 213 9.49 7.19 4.33
C PRO A 213 8.97 8.44 3.61
N LEU A 214 7.83 8.97 4.05
CA LEU A 214 7.24 10.16 3.46
C LEU A 214 8.15 11.38 3.51
N ILE A 215 8.71 11.66 4.67
CA ILE A 215 9.63 12.78 4.88
C ILE A 215 10.86 12.58 4.00
N THR A 216 11.45 11.38 3.99
CA THR A 216 12.61 11.07 3.14
C THR A 216 12.31 11.36 1.68
N ILE A 217 11.16 10.90 1.19
CA ILE A 217 10.79 11.07 -0.22
C ILE A 217 10.52 12.55 -0.54
N VAL A 218 9.75 13.26 0.29
CA VAL A 218 9.47 14.69 0.10
C VAL A 218 10.77 15.50 0.07
N LEU A 219 11.70 15.26 0.99
CA LEU A 219 12.99 15.93 1.02
C LEU A 219 13.82 15.62 -0.23
N SER A 220 13.85 14.36 -0.68
CA SER A 220 14.50 13.96 -1.93
C SER A 220 13.94 14.73 -3.13
N TYR A 221 12.61 14.83 -3.25
CA TYR A 221 11.97 15.54 -4.37
C TYR A 221 12.13 17.05 -4.30
N ILE A 222 12.11 17.66 -3.10
CA ILE A 222 12.42 19.08 -2.94
C ILE A 222 13.82 19.37 -3.49
N LYS A 223 14.82 18.56 -3.12
CA LYS A 223 16.21 18.73 -3.61
C LYS A 223 16.32 18.54 -5.12
N ILE A 224 15.66 17.52 -5.68
CA ILE A 224 15.60 17.31 -7.13
C ILE A 224 15.01 18.54 -7.82
N LEU A 225 13.86 19.03 -7.36
CA LEU A 225 13.20 20.20 -7.93
C LEU A 225 14.06 21.45 -7.84
N THR A 226 14.72 21.70 -6.70
CA THR A 226 15.63 22.85 -6.54
C THR A 226 16.75 22.83 -7.59
N ILE A 227 17.40 21.68 -7.80
CA ILE A 227 18.49 21.57 -8.78
C ILE A 227 17.95 21.73 -10.21
N CYS A 228 16.81 21.11 -10.52
CA CYS A 228 16.20 21.18 -11.85
C CYS A 228 15.68 22.58 -12.19
N LEU A 229 15.21 23.36 -11.22
CA LEU A 229 14.80 24.75 -11.42
C LEU A 229 15.99 25.67 -11.73
N ASN A 230 17.16 25.35 -11.20
CA ASN A 230 18.42 26.06 -11.46
C ASN A 230 19.19 25.54 -12.68
N SER A 231 18.64 24.55 -13.41
CA SER A 231 19.25 23.93 -14.58
C SER A 231 18.66 24.45 -15.90
N SER A 232 19.23 24.06 -17.03
CA SER A 232 18.71 24.40 -18.37
C SER A 232 17.24 23.98 -18.55
N ILE A 233 16.52 24.69 -19.43
CA ILE A 233 15.11 24.43 -19.75
C ILE A 233 14.87 22.97 -20.15
N GLU A 234 15.80 22.38 -20.92
CA GLU A 234 15.78 20.98 -21.35
C GLU A 234 15.92 20.00 -20.18
N THR A 235 16.87 20.26 -19.27
CA THR A 235 17.09 19.45 -18.06
C THR A 235 15.88 19.53 -17.13
N ARG A 236 15.28 20.72 -17.01
CA ARG A 236 14.06 20.97 -16.25
C ARG A 236 12.87 20.19 -16.82
N GLN A 237 12.65 20.27 -18.14
CA GLN A 237 11.58 19.52 -18.81
C GLN A 237 11.76 18.01 -18.69
N LYS A 238 12.98 17.49 -18.82
CA LYS A 238 13.29 16.06 -18.68
C LYS A 238 13.07 15.55 -17.25
N ALA A 239 13.42 16.35 -16.25
CA ALA A 239 13.18 16.05 -14.84
C ALA A 239 11.69 16.06 -14.52
N PHE A 240 10.96 17.12 -14.87
CA PHE A 240 9.51 17.22 -14.59
C PHE A 240 8.71 16.05 -15.20
N SER A 241 9.04 15.66 -16.42
CA SER A 241 8.34 14.57 -17.11
C SER A 241 8.69 13.16 -16.59
N THR A 242 9.78 13.00 -15.82
CA THR A 242 10.09 11.71 -15.15
C THR A 242 9.73 11.69 -13.66
N CYS A 243 9.82 12.82 -12.97
CA CYS A 243 9.59 12.93 -11.53
C CYS A 243 8.11 13.15 -11.19
N SER A 244 7.34 13.87 -12.02
CA SER A 244 5.93 14.18 -11.71
C SER A 244 5.06 12.94 -11.53
N PRO A 245 5.14 11.90 -12.38
CA PRO A 245 4.27 10.73 -12.20
C PRO A 245 4.60 9.94 -10.92
N HIS A 246 5.88 9.88 -10.53
CA HIS A 246 6.30 9.24 -9.28
C HIS A 246 5.92 10.07 -8.05
N LEU A 247 5.99 11.40 -8.12
CA LEU A 247 5.54 12.27 -7.04
C LEU A 247 4.02 12.21 -6.88
N ALA A 248 3.26 12.24 -7.98
CA ALA A 248 1.81 12.11 -7.98
C ALA A 248 1.38 10.76 -7.39
N SER A 249 1.99 9.67 -7.85
CA SER A 249 1.87 8.33 -7.27
C SER A 249 2.04 8.32 -5.76
N LEU A 250 3.16 8.88 -5.30
CA LEU A 250 3.51 8.89 -3.89
C LEU A 250 2.52 9.69 -3.06
N LEU A 251 2.25 10.93 -3.45
CA LEU A 251 1.34 11.82 -2.74
C LEU A 251 -0.03 11.16 -2.63
N ASN A 252 -0.47 10.50 -3.71
CA ASN A 252 -1.73 9.80 -3.75
C ASN A 252 -1.80 8.62 -2.77
N PHE A 253 -0.78 7.75 -2.79
CA PHE A 253 -0.71 6.61 -1.88
C PHE A 253 -0.63 7.05 -0.41
N SER A 254 0.18 8.07 -0.15
CA SER A 254 0.40 8.63 1.18
C SER A 254 -0.84 9.29 1.74
N PHE A 255 -1.57 10.00 0.89
CA PHE A 255 -2.87 10.56 1.22
C PHE A 255 -3.86 9.45 1.58
N GLY A 256 -3.92 8.36 0.80
CA GLY A 256 -4.75 7.20 1.13
C GLY A 256 -4.38 6.54 2.46
N CYS A 257 -3.09 6.33 2.73
CA CYS A 257 -2.61 5.81 4.01
C CYS A 257 -2.97 6.74 5.18
N PHE A 258 -2.78 8.05 5.01
CA PHE A 258 -3.13 9.05 6.03
C PHE A 258 -4.63 9.05 6.34
N LEU A 259 -5.48 9.03 5.30
CA LEU A 259 -6.93 8.96 5.46
C LEU A 259 -7.35 7.67 6.19
N THR A 260 -6.75 6.53 5.85
CA THR A 260 -7.04 5.24 6.51
C THR A 260 -6.63 5.26 7.99
N LEU A 261 -5.51 5.91 8.32
CA LEU A 261 -5.07 6.07 9.70
C LEU A 261 -5.99 6.99 10.49
N LEU A 262 -6.45 8.09 9.88
CA LEU A 262 -7.45 8.97 10.48
C LEU A 262 -8.75 8.21 10.76
N GLN A 263 -9.25 7.45 9.78
CA GLN A 263 -10.44 6.60 9.91
C GLN A 263 -10.31 5.61 11.06
N SER A 264 -9.21 4.86 11.11
CA SER A 264 -9.06 3.81 12.10
C SER A 264 -8.86 4.37 13.52
N ARG A 265 -8.27 5.56 13.68
CA ARG A 265 -7.83 6.07 15.01
C ARG A 265 -8.65 7.23 15.56
N PHE A 266 -9.35 7.98 14.71
CA PHE A 266 -10.09 9.16 15.11
C PHE A 266 -11.53 9.07 14.60
N ASP A 267 -12.45 8.69 15.49
CA ASP A 267 -13.90 8.58 15.20
C ASP A 267 -14.55 9.97 14.98
N SER A 268 -13.92 11.04 15.48
CA SER A 268 -14.45 12.42 15.53
C SER A 268 -14.53 13.16 14.16
N PRO A 269 -13.48 13.19 13.32
CA PRO A 269 -13.51 13.94 12.04
C PRO A 269 -14.40 13.34 10.94
N MET A 270 -14.89 12.10 11.08
CA MET A 270 -15.60 11.38 10.00
C MET A 270 -17.04 10.98 10.32
N ARG A 271 -17.58 11.43 11.47
CA ARG A 271 -18.94 11.10 11.93
C ARG A 271 -20.06 11.50 10.96
N ASN A 272 -19.80 12.46 10.07
CA ASN A 272 -20.76 12.97 9.08
C ASN A 272 -20.42 12.58 7.63
N VAL A 273 -19.42 11.72 7.41
CA VAL A 273 -19.03 11.28 6.06
C VAL A 273 -19.90 10.09 5.65
N PRO A 274 -20.56 10.11 4.48
CA PRO A 274 -21.37 8.98 4.02
C PRO A 274 -20.57 7.68 4.02
N THR A 275 -21.18 6.57 4.46
CA THR A 275 -20.52 5.25 4.59
C THR A 275 -19.85 4.78 3.29
N VAL A 276 -20.43 5.16 2.15
CA VAL A 276 -19.88 4.90 0.81
C VAL A 276 -18.55 5.63 0.59
N LEU A 277 -18.49 6.91 0.94
CA LEU A 277 -17.27 7.72 0.84
C LEU A 277 -16.23 7.23 1.84
N HIS A 278 -16.67 6.84 3.04
CA HIS A 278 -15.81 6.22 4.05
C HIS A 278 -15.17 4.91 3.53
N THR A 279 -15.98 4.05 2.89
CA THR A 279 -15.53 2.81 2.25
C THR A 279 -14.54 3.08 1.12
N PHE A 280 -14.87 4.00 0.22
CA PHE A 280 -13.99 4.38 -0.89
C PHE A 280 -12.63 4.91 -0.40
N LEU A 281 -12.64 5.80 0.60
CA LEU A 281 -11.42 6.33 1.21
C LEU A 281 -10.58 5.23 1.88
N SER A 282 -11.24 4.27 2.53
CA SER A 282 -10.56 3.17 3.24
C SER A 282 -9.85 2.17 2.32
N VAL A 283 -10.26 2.13 1.06
CA VAL A 283 -9.72 1.23 0.02
C VAL A 283 -8.96 2.03 -1.04
N TYR A 284 -8.92 3.36 -0.93
CA TYR A 284 -8.34 4.26 -1.92
C TYR A 284 -6.88 3.92 -2.25
N TYR A 285 -6.10 3.53 -1.23
CA TYR A 285 -4.70 3.12 -1.41
C TYR A 285 -4.56 1.76 -2.12
N LEU A 286 -5.63 0.97 -2.25
CA LEU A 286 -5.67 -0.30 -2.99
C LEU A 286 -6.17 -0.12 -4.43
N MET A 287 -6.91 0.95 -4.75
CA MET A 287 -7.52 1.20 -6.07
C MET A 287 -6.53 1.72 -7.14
N LEU A 288 -5.23 1.63 -6.90
CA LEU A 288 -4.26 2.54 -7.49
C LEU A 288 -3.94 2.30 -8.99
N LEU A 289 -4.67 3.03 -9.84
CA LEU A 289 -4.47 3.23 -11.28
C LEU A 289 -3.23 4.08 -11.67
N TYR A 290 -2.46 4.60 -10.71
CA TYR A 290 -1.33 5.48 -11.02
C TYR A 290 -0.13 4.76 -11.67
N LYS A 291 0.00 3.43 -11.49
CA LYS A 291 1.09 2.62 -12.06
C LYS A 291 1.06 2.66 -13.60
N LEU A 292 -0.15 2.77 -14.16
CA LEU A 292 -0.38 3.02 -15.58
C LEU A 292 0.14 4.41 -16.00
N LEU A 293 -0.06 5.44 -15.19
CA LEU A 293 0.44 6.79 -15.46
C LEU A 293 1.98 6.84 -15.46
N LEU A 294 2.63 6.16 -14.50
CA LEU A 294 4.08 6.05 -14.41
C LEU A 294 4.69 5.40 -15.65
N LEU A 295 4.02 4.38 -16.21
CA LEU A 295 4.52 3.62 -17.35
C LEU A 295 4.17 4.27 -18.69
N LEU A 296 2.98 4.86 -18.85
CA LEU A 296 2.60 5.63 -20.03
C LEU A 296 3.53 6.84 -20.26
N PHE A 297 3.95 7.53 -19.20
CA PHE A 297 4.90 8.65 -19.31
C PHE A 297 6.34 8.20 -19.62
N ASN A 298 6.79 7.05 -19.11
CA ASN A 298 8.15 6.55 -19.36
C ASN A 298 8.29 5.86 -20.74
N LEU A 299 7.27 5.14 -21.21
CA LEU A 299 7.27 4.53 -22.56
C LEU A 299 7.29 5.58 -23.67
N LYS A 300 6.59 6.71 -23.49
CA LYS A 300 6.56 7.80 -24.49
C LYS A 300 7.95 8.42 -24.77
N LYS A 301 8.94 8.17 -23.91
CA LYS A 301 10.31 8.68 -24.03
C LYS A 301 11.32 7.70 -24.66
N LYS A 302 10.96 6.43 -24.86
CA LYS A 302 11.84 5.42 -25.48
C LYS A 302 11.43 5.05 -26.92
N VAL A 303 10.26 5.51 -27.36
CA VAL A 303 9.69 5.23 -28.70
C VAL A 303 9.84 6.44 -29.66
N ASN A 304 10.31 7.58 -29.16
CA ASN A 304 10.76 8.73 -29.95
C ASN A 304 12.23 9.01 -29.64
#